data_AF-A0AA95LJV7-F1
#
_entry.id   AF-A0AA95LJV7-F1
#
_cell.length_a   1.000
_cell.length_b   1.000
_cell.length_c   1.000
_cell.angle_alpha   90.00
_cell.angle_beta   90.00
_cell.angle_gamma   90.00
#
_symmetry.space_group_name_H-M   'P 1'
#
loop_
_entity.id
_entity.type
_entity.pdbx_description
1 polymer ?
#
loop_
_entity_poly.entity_id
_entity_poly.type
_entity_poly.pdbx_seq_one_letter_code
_entity_poly.pdbx_strand_id
1 'polypeptide(L)'
;MMTTHKLEKLPFYTLLIFIVAGSIGAGYFYTRSFLALSAVLYGVTALYIFNAKKLTFLPIHGFLLAFILLYWLAVGSAVDQEQAVLEAIKVSLLLPVSLLFSSLSGKRRDQIWVTWVWSGAGLTLWGLVFGLFREGRLESTLGYANVFAVIVAAGMAAGWRAFMRSNQKKYVVLCLIQLCGLLLSGSRAVLILVVMGAIAFVCINRKNKPGLLGGGVLIVLILVIVAGMIMNSGGSVREMTWNASEFELRRIYWLDAFHLWKEHWLAGIGGGGFAILYPSVYVKYVHQQFLQVALDAGVFGVLVFFAMIGSALNAARRQGRKGIVVILALLLFCAHLAFDIDLAYPLVFGLFIMLLTSMEMEGYSSCDRTINKPVRVVMLSLGMIIVVICSWFTAGYIFKGLGEHATAQQDWEVGKRWLKKAQVSIPWSSEVHYKQAFLYSSWAQAEQNQYFMDKAIEEMRMAAEMVPLSREYSRMLKKVGE
;
A
#
# COMPACT_ATOMS: atom_id res chain seq x y z
N MET A 1 28.16 -8.45 -23.73
CA MET A 1 26.77 -8.43 -24.23
C MET A 1 25.95 -9.42 -23.38
N MET A 2 25.04 -8.96 -22.52
CA MET A 2 24.19 -9.89 -21.74
C MET A 2 23.13 -10.51 -22.67
N THR A 3 23.01 -11.83 -22.66
CA THR A 3 21.89 -12.54 -23.31
C THR A 3 20.56 -12.09 -22.70
N THR A 4 19.48 -12.05 -23.49
CA THR A 4 18.11 -11.67 -23.03
C THR A 4 17.70 -12.38 -21.73
N HIS A 5 18.02 -13.67 -21.60
CA HIS A 5 17.78 -14.45 -20.38
C HIS A 5 18.54 -13.93 -19.14
N LYS A 6 19.68 -13.26 -19.29
CA LYS A 6 20.43 -12.65 -18.17
C LYS A 6 19.81 -11.31 -17.75
N LEU A 7 19.21 -10.57 -18.69
CA LEU A 7 18.60 -9.26 -18.43
C LEU A 7 17.31 -9.36 -17.61
N GLU A 8 16.49 -10.40 -17.81
CA GLU A 8 15.25 -10.60 -17.05
C GLU A 8 15.47 -11.07 -15.59
N LYS A 9 16.66 -11.59 -15.26
CA LYS A 9 16.93 -12.13 -13.91
C LYS A 9 16.84 -11.05 -12.83
N LEU A 10 17.41 -9.88 -13.09
CA LEU A 10 17.45 -8.80 -12.11
C LEU A 10 16.04 -8.29 -11.78
N PRO A 11 15.19 -7.87 -12.76
CA PRO A 11 13.79 -7.53 -12.49
C PRO A 11 13.02 -8.65 -11.79
N PHE A 12 13.22 -9.91 -12.20
CA PHE A 12 12.51 -11.05 -11.61
C PHE A 12 12.83 -11.23 -10.13
N TYR A 13 14.11 -11.28 -9.75
CA TYR A 13 14.49 -11.47 -8.35
C TYR A 13 14.15 -10.25 -7.50
N THR A 14 14.23 -9.03 -8.06
CA THR A 14 13.82 -7.83 -7.33
C THR A 14 12.33 -7.84 -7.02
N LEU A 15 11.47 -8.22 -7.97
CA LEU A 15 10.03 -8.34 -7.72
C LEU A 15 9.69 -9.51 -6.79
N LEU A 16 10.45 -10.61 -6.85
CA LEU A 16 10.33 -11.70 -5.90
C LEU A 16 10.63 -11.24 -4.47
N ILE A 17 11.74 -10.53 -4.27
CA ILE A 17 12.14 -9.96 -2.98
C ILE A 17 11.10 -8.92 -2.53
N PHE A 18 10.61 -8.06 -3.44
CA PHE A 18 9.55 -7.10 -3.14
C PHE A 18 8.33 -7.78 -2.52
N ILE A 19 7.86 -8.89 -3.09
CA ILE A 19 6.68 -9.60 -2.56
C ILE A 19 7.00 -10.28 -1.23
N VAL A 20 8.12 -11.00 -1.12
CA VAL A 20 8.45 -11.78 0.09
C VAL A 20 8.81 -10.87 1.26
N ALA A 21 9.69 -9.90 1.06
CA ALA A 21 10.09 -8.96 2.10
C ALA A 21 8.91 -8.06 2.50
N GLY A 22 8.02 -7.72 1.56
CA GLY A 22 6.80 -6.98 1.85
C GLY A 22 5.84 -7.79 2.69
N SER A 23 5.66 -9.09 2.37
CA SER A 23 4.79 -9.97 3.13
C SER A 23 5.25 -10.03 4.60
N ILE A 24 6.54 -10.22 4.85
CA ILE A 24 7.09 -10.32 6.20
C ILE A 24 7.17 -8.93 6.89
N GLY A 25 7.44 -7.87 6.13
CA GLY A 25 7.67 -6.51 6.62
C GLY A 25 6.43 -5.61 6.61
N ALA A 26 5.29 -6.12 7.09
CA ALA A 26 4.03 -5.36 7.21
C ALA A 26 3.59 -4.61 5.94
N GLY A 27 3.78 -5.23 4.77
CA GLY A 27 3.39 -4.69 3.47
C GLY A 27 4.08 -3.38 3.10
N TYR A 28 5.22 -3.06 3.73
CA TYR A 28 5.93 -1.78 3.64
C TYR A 28 5.14 -0.58 4.16
N PHE A 29 4.20 -0.78 5.09
CA PHE A 29 3.38 0.30 5.64
C PHE A 29 4.20 1.40 6.32
N TYR A 30 5.26 1.02 7.05
CA TYR A 30 6.08 1.94 7.83
C TYR A 30 7.04 2.78 6.96
N THR A 31 7.22 4.05 7.35
CA THR A 31 8.08 5.04 6.67
C THR A 31 9.45 4.53 6.29
N ARG A 32 10.19 3.99 7.25
CA ARG A 32 11.54 3.44 7.03
C ARG A 32 11.55 2.32 5.98
N SER A 33 10.48 1.52 5.94
CA SER A 33 10.41 0.34 5.08
C SER A 33 10.17 0.72 3.62
N PHE A 34 9.21 1.61 3.35
CA PHE A 34 8.96 2.02 1.96
C PHE A 34 10.04 2.97 1.42
N LEU A 35 10.69 3.80 2.25
CA LEU A 35 11.81 4.63 1.81
C LEU A 35 13.02 3.77 1.38
N ALA A 36 13.38 2.78 2.20
CA ALA A 36 14.44 1.83 1.85
C ALA A 36 14.08 1.03 0.58
N LEU A 37 12.81 0.58 0.47
CA LEU A 37 12.32 -0.09 -0.73
C LEU A 37 12.42 0.81 -1.96
N SER A 38 12.01 2.08 -1.88
CA SER A 38 12.10 3.04 -2.99
C SER A 38 13.54 3.17 -3.48
N ALA A 39 14.51 3.30 -2.56
CA ALA A 39 15.93 3.34 -2.93
C ALA A 39 16.35 2.08 -3.72
N VAL A 40 15.97 0.90 -3.27
CA VAL A 40 16.29 -0.37 -3.95
C VAL A 40 15.62 -0.44 -5.33
N LEU A 41 14.31 -0.16 -5.42
CA LEU A 41 13.54 -0.27 -6.66
C LEU A 41 14.03 0.72 -7.73
N TYR A 42 14.29 1.98 -7.36
CA TYR A 42 14.84 2.96 -8.30
C TYR A 42 16.26 2.61 -8.71
N GLY A 43 17.13 2.18 -7.79
CA GLY A 43 18.50 1.75 -8.13
C GLY A 43 18.51 0.57 -9.11
N VAL A 44 17.72 -0.46 -8.83
CA VAL A 44 17.58 -1.62 -9.72
C VAL A 44 17.00 -1.22 -11.08
N THR A 45 15.95 -0.39 -11.10
CA THR A 45 15.31 0.04 -12.34
C THR A 45 16.28 0.87 -13.19
N ALA A 46 17.02 1.79 -12.59
CA ALA A 46 18.03 2.59 -13.24
C ALA A 46 19.14 1.72 -13.88
N LEU A 47 19.64 0.73 -13.13
CA LEU A 47 20.62 -0.25 -13.63
C LEU A 47 20.03 -1.12 -14.75
N TYR A 48 18.77 -1.54 -14.64
CA TYR A 48 18.09 -2.31 -15.67
C TYR A 48 17.97 -1.50 -16.97
N ILE A 49 17.46 -0.27 -16.90
CA ILE A 49 17.28 0.62 -18.05
C ILE A 49 18.60 0.90 -18.76
N PHE A 50 19.67 1.13 -17.99
CA PHE A 50 21.01 1.35 -18.54
C PHE A 50 21.47 0.15 -19.39
N ASN A 51 21.17 -1.07 -18.95
CA ASN A 51 21.63 -2.31 -19.58
C ASN A 51 20.70 -2.86 -20.68
N ALA A 52 19.38 -2.70 -20.56
CA ALA A 52 18.38 -3.37 -21.41
C ALA A 52 18.33 -2.86 -22.86
N LYS A 53 18.78 -1.61 -23.13
CA LYS A 53 18.73 -0.89 -24.42
C LYS A 53 17.32 -0.66 -25.00
N LYS A 54 16.35 -1.54 -24.72
CA LYS A 54 14.94 -1.44 -25.09
C LYS A 54 14.09 -1.41 -23.82
N LEU A 55 13.04 -0.61 -23.82
CA LEU A 55 12.00 -0.62 -22.79
C LEU A 55 10.64 -0.79 -23.44
N THR A 56 9.78 -1.56 -22.78
CA THR A 56 8.38 -1.70 -23.14
C THR A 56 7.61 -0.54 -22.53
N PHE A 57 7.02 0.31 -23.39
CA PHE A 57 6.16 1.39 -22.94
C PHE A 57 4.70 1.02 -23.12
N LEU A 58 3.93 1.22 -22.06
CA LEU A 58 2.51 0.93 -21.97
C LEU A 58 1.79 2.20 -21.49
N PRO A 59 0.50 2.40 -21.83
CA PRO A 59 -0.29 3.53 -21.33
C PRO A 59 -0.26 3.69 -19.81
N ILE A 60 -0.25 2.58 -19.05
CA ILE A 60 -0.12 2.58 -17.57
C ILE A 60 1.09 3.38 -17.08
N HIS A 61 2.22 3.35 -17.80
CA HIS A 61 3.41 4.12 -17.41
C HIS A 61 3.17 5.63 -17.56
N GLY A 62 2.45 6.05 -18.59
CA GLY A 62 2.08 7.46 -18.80
C GLY A 62 1.12 7.96 -17.71
N PHE A 63 0.09 7.18 -17.38
CA PHE A 63 -0.83 7.53 -16.30
C PHE A 63 -0.14 7.53 -14.93
N LEU A 64 0.75 6.57 -14.65
CA LEU A 64 1.56 6.56 -13.43
C LEU A 64 2.44 7.81 -13.32
N LEU A 65 3.10 8.23 -14.40
CA LEU A 65 3.89 9.46 -14.40
C LEU A 65 3.03 10.71 -14.12
N ALA A 66 1.85 10.80 -14.73
CA ALA A 66 0.92 11.89 -14.45
C ALA A 66 0.42 11.86 -13.00
N PHE A 67 0.12 10.67 -12.47
CA PHE A 67 -0.33 10.48 -11.10
C PHE A 67 0.75 10.87 -10.08
N ILE A 68 1.99 10.45 -10.33
CA ILE A 68 3.16 10.83 -9.53
C ILE A 68 3.35 12.35 -9.56
N LEU A 69 3.28 12.98 -10.74
CA LEU A 69 3.41 14.43 -10.86
C LEU A 69 2.35 15.16 -10.03
N LEU A 70 1.09 14.73 -10.07
CA LEU A 70 0.01 15.34 -9.29
C LEU A 70 0.23 15.22 -7.79
N TYR A 71 0.72 14.08 -7.30
CA TYR A 71 1.08 13.93 -5.87
C TYR A 71 2.24 14.86 -5.48
N TRP A 72 3.26 15.02 -6.32
CA TRP A 72 4.34 15.98 -6.06
C TRP A 72 3.90 17.44 -6.14
N LEU A 73 2.96 17.78 -7.02
CA LEU A 73 2.36 19.12 -7.07
C LEU A 73 1.53 19.40 -5.82
N ALA A 74 0.80 18.40 -5.31
CA ALA A 74 -0.01 18.53 -4.10
C ALA A 74 0.82 18.81 -2.83
N VAL A 75 2.12 18.46 -2.81
CA VAL A 75 3.03 18.84 -1.72
C VAL A 75 3.08 20.35 -1.52
N GLY A 76 3.01 21.14 -2.60
CA GLY A 76 3.11 22.60 -2.52
C GLY A 76 1.94 23.27 -1.79
N SER A 77 0.78 22.63 -1.76
CA SER A 77 -0.43 23.11 -1.07
C SER A 77 -0.84 22.21 0.10
N ALA A 78 0.04 21.31 0.52
CA ALA A 78 -0.28 20.33 1.56
C ALA A 78 -0.43 21.00 2.93
N VAL A 79 -1.42 20.56 3.70
CA VAL A 79 -1.59 20.96 5.11
C VAL A 79 -0.44 20.43 5.97
N ASP A 80 0.07 19.24 5.63
CA ASP A 80 1.26 18.63 6.21
C ASP A 80 2.22 18.27 5.08
N GLN A 81 3.21 19.13 4.88
CA GLN A 81 4.22 18.94 3.84
C GLN A 81 5.01 17.65 4.05
N GLU A 82 5.26 17.25 5.30
CA GLU A 82 6.04 16.08 5.60
C GLU A 82 5.32 14.81 5.16
N GLN A 83 4.05 14.64 5.56
CA GLN A 83 3.26 13.49 5.14
C GLN A 83 3.00 13.51 3.63
N ALA A 84 2.80 14.68 3.02
CA ALA A 84 2.57 14.77 1.58
C ALA A 84 3.78 14.31 0.77
N VAL A 85 5.01 14.68 1.18
CA VAL A 85 6.25 14.17 0.57
C VAL A 85 6.34 12.65 0.72
N LEU A 86 6.03 12.12 1.92
CA LEU A 86 6.07 10.69 2.17
C LEU A 86 5.07 9.91 1.29
N GLU A 87 3.83 10.38 1.15
CA GLU A 87 2.82 9.76 0.29
C GLU A 87 3.20 9.90 -1.20
N ALA A 88 3.77 11.03 -1.64
CA ALA A 88 4.28 11.19 -3.01
C ALA A 88 5.40 10.19 -3.33
N ILE A 89 6.31 9.92 -2.37
CA ILE A 89 7.33 8.87 -2.52
C ILE A 89 6.69 7.47 -2.59
N LYS A 90 5.66 7.19 -1.76
CA LYS A 90 4.91 5.92 -1.83
C LYS A 90 4.25 5.71 -3.19
N VAL A 91 3.68 6.75 -3.79
CA VAL A 91 3.10 6.63 -5.14
C VAL A 91 4.19 6.47 -6.20
N SER A 92 5.33 7.15 -6.02
CA SER A 92 6.47 7.11 -6.95
C SER A 92 7.06 5.71 -7.13
N LEU A 93 7.10 4.88 -6.08
CA LEU A 93 7.66 3.51 -6.16
C LEU A 93 6.90 2.58 -7.13
N LEU A 94 5.66 2.91 -7.49
CA LEU A 94 4.83 2.11 -8.38
C LEU A 94 5.35 2.08 -9.82
N LEU A 95 6.02 3.14 -10.26
CA LEU A 95 6.60 3.22 -11.60
C LEU A 95 7.73 2.19 -11.78
N PRO A 96 8.75 2.11 -10.90
CA PRO A 96 9.70 1.00 -10.88
C PRO A 96 9.05 -0.38 -10.90
N VAL A 97 8.03 -0.63 -10.06
CA VAL A 97 7.33 -1.93 -10.01
C VAL A 97 6.74 -2.27 -11.39
N SER A 98 6.05 -1.33 -12.02
CA SER A 98 5.42 -1.52 -13.33
C SER A 98 6.43 -1.73 -14.46
N LEU A 99 7.52 -0.94 -14.48
CA LEU A 99 8.59 -1.06 -15.47
C LEU A 99 9.35 -2.40 -15.35
N LEU A 100 9.68 -2.81 -14.13
CA LEU A 100 10.33 -4.09 -13.89
C LEU A 100 9.40 -5.25 -14.25
N PHE A 101 8.10 -5.16 -13.95
CA PHE A 101 7.16 -6.23 -14.23
C PHE A 101 6.87 -6.37 -15.74
N SER A 102 6.69 -5.26 -16.45
CA SER A 102 6.50 -5.26 -17.91
C SER A 102 7.72 -5.78 -18.66
N SER A 103 8.93 -5.64 -18.10
CA SER A 103 10.17 -6.18 -18.68
C SER A 103 10.29 -7.71 -18.66
N LEU A 104 9.48 -8.40 -17.85
CA LEU A 104 9.54 -9.85 -17.71
C LEU A 104 8.85 -10.56 -18.86
N SER A 105 9.39 -11.70 -19.31
CA SER A 105 8.66 -12.61 -20.20
C SER A 105 7.39 -13.16 -19.55
N GLY A 106 6.42 -13.62 -20.35
CA GLY A 106 5.15 -14.18 -19.86
C GLY A 106 5.34 -15.32 -18.85
N LYS A 107 6.33 -16.19 -19.06
CA LYS A 107 6.69 -17.28 -18.13
C LYS A 107 7.19 -16.75 -16.78
N ARG A 108 8.00 -15.68 -16.78
CA ARG A 108 8.49 -15.04 -15.55
C ARG A 108 7.38 -14.29 -14.82
N ARG A 109 6.48 -13.61 -15.54
CA ARG A 109 5.29 -13.00 -14.93
C ARG A 109 4.38 -14.03 -14.27
N ASP A 110 4.17 -15.18 -14.91
CA ASP A 110 3.43 -16.30 -14.30
C ASP A 110 4.10 -16.80 -13.01
N GLN A 111 5.43 -16.84 -12.95
CA GLN A 111 6.16 -17.17 -11.71
C GLN A 111 5.97 -16.12 -10.62
N ILE A 112 5.94 -14.83 -10.96
CA ILE A 112 5.61 -13.76 -10.00
C ILE A 112 4.18 -13.92 -9.45
N TRP A 113 3.22 -14.28 -10.29
CA TRP A 113 1.87 -14.61 -9.82
C TRP A 113 1.83 -15.83 -8.89
N VAL A 114 2.66 -16.85 -9.17
CA VAL A 114 2.82 -18.01 -8.28
C VAL A 114 3.41 -17.61 -6.93
N THR A 115 4.32 -16.62 -6.88
CA THR A 115 4.85 -16.10 -5.61
C THR A 115 3.73 -15.61 -4.70
N TRP A 116 2.74 -14.88 -5.22
CA TRP A 116 1.59 -14.43 -4.42
C TRP A 116 0.81 -15.58 -3.77
N VAL A 117 0.72 -16.73 -4.44
CA VAL A 117 0.08 -17.96 -3.91
C VAL A 117 0.85 -18.48 -2.70
N TRP A 118 2.18 -18.57 -2.82
CA TRP A 118 3.05 -19.00 -1.73
C TRP A 118 3.09 -18.00 -0.59
N SER A 119 3.12 -16.71 -0.89
CA SER A 119 3.08 -15.65 0.12
C SER A 119 1.78 -15.66 0.91
N GLY A 120 0.61 -15.77 0.26
CA GLY A 120 -0.67 -15.83 0.97
C GLY A 120 -0.78 -17.06 1.88
N ALA A 121 -0.36 -18.23 1.41
CA ALA A 121 -0.33 -19.45 2.23
C ALA A 121 0.69 -19.34 3.37
N GLY A 122 1.88 -18.81 3.09
CA GLY A 122 2.94 -18.59 4.07
C GLY A 122 2.53 -17.62 5.17
N LEU A 123 1.91 -16.49 4.81
CA LEU A 123 1.35 -15.54 5.77
C LEU A 123 0.28 -16.16 6.66
N THR A 124 -0.58 -17.01 6.09
CA THR A 124 -1.60 -17.71 6.86
C THR A 124 -0.98 -18.64 7.89
N LEU A 125 -0.05 -19.51 7.46
CA LEU A 125 0.63 -20.45 8.36
C LEU A 125 1.47 -19.72 9.42
N TRP A 126 2.20 -18.68 9.02
CA TRP A 126 2.99 -17.86 9.94
C TRP A 126 2.11 -17.20 11.00
N GLY A 127 1.00 -16.60 10.59
CA GLY A 127 0.07 -15.97 11.51
C GLY A 127 -0.55 -16.96 12.50
N LEU A 128 -0.85 -18.19 12.05
CA LEU A 128 -1.33 -19.26 12.92
C LEU A 128 -0.27 -19.74 13.92
N VAL A 129 0.94 -20.00 13.45
CA VAL A 129 2.06 -20.51 14.28
C VAL A 129 2.44 -19.52 15.38
N PHE A 130 2.48 -18.23 15.07
CA PHE A 130 2.87 -17.18 16.00
C PHE A 130 1.69 -16.49 16.70
N GLY A 131 0.46 -16.96 16.49
CA GLY A 131 -0.73 -16.39 17.13
C GLY A 131 -0.94 -14.90 16.81
N LEU A 132 -0.68 -14.48 15.57
CA LEU A 132 -0.77 -13.08 15.12
C LEU A 132 -2.22 -12.67 14.86
N PHE A 133 -3.01 -12.69 15.93
CA PHE A 133 -4.39 -12.25 15.96
C PHE A 133 -4.52 -10.90 16.66
N ARG A 134 -5.38 -10.04 16.15
CA ARG A 134 -5.79 -8.80 16.81
C ARG A 134 -7.31 -8.80 16.89
N GLU A 135 -7.86 -8.62 18.09
CA GLU A 135 -9.31 -8.62 18.32
C GLU A 135 -10.01 -9.88 17.74
N GLY A 136 -9.35 -11.04 17.86
CA GLY A 136 -9.86 -12.32 17.34
C GLY A 136 -9.76 -12.51 15.82
N ARG A 137 -9.15 -11.56 15.09
CA ARG A 137 -8.97 -11.61 13.64
C ARG A 137 -7.53 -11.91 13.28
N LEU A 138 -7.30 -12.82 12.33
CA LEU A 138 -5.97 -13.12 11.83
C LEU A 138 -5.48 -11.98 10.92
N GLU A 139 -4.41 -11.30 11.32
CA GLU A 139 -3.79 -10.22 10.54
C GLU A 139 -2.41 -10.61 10.00
N SER A 140 -1.81 -11.66 10.57
CA SER A 140 -0.43 -12.07 10.30
C SER A 140 0.54 -10.89 10.51
N THR A 141 1.65 -10.85 9.76
CA THR A 141 2.66 -9.79 9.82
C THR A 141 2.18 -8.44 9.27
N LEU A 142 0.99 -8.37 8.65
CA LEU A 142 0.49 -7.16 8.01
C LEU A 142 -0.11 -6.17 9.01
N GLY A 143 -0.57 -6.65 10.19
CA GLY A 143 -1.14 -5.81 11.24
C GLY A 143 -2.46 -5.12 10.84
N TYR A 144 -3.10 -5.61 9.77
CA TYR A 144 -4.42 -5.19 9.34
C TYR A 144 -5.14 -6.31 8.59
N ALA A 145 -6.23 -6.82 9.20
CA ALA A 145 -6.96 -7.99 8.71
C ALA A 145 -7.48 -7.87 7.26
N ASN A 146 -7.92 -6.68 6.83
CA ASN A 146 -8.49 -6.51 5.49
C ASN A 146 -7.42 -6.57 4.40
N VAL A 147 -6.24 -5.98 4.64
CA VAL A 147 -5.09 -6.08 3.72
C VAL A 147 -4.57 -7.52 3.63
N PHE A 148 -4.54 -8.24 4.75
CA PHE A 148 -4.24 -9.67 4.75
C PHE A 148 -5.25 -10.45 3.90
N ALA A 149 -6.54 -10.21 4.09
CA ALA A 149 -7.60 -10.87 3.34
C ALA A 149 -7.50 -10.60 1.82
N VAL A 150 -7.20 -9.36 1.40
CA VAL A 150 -7.01 -9.02 -0.03
C VAL A 150 -5.83 -9.78 -0.64
N ILE A 151 -4.69 -9.86 0.06
CA ILE A 151 -3.51 -10.60 -0.42
C ILE A 151 -3.83 -12.09 -0.57
N VAL A 152 -4.49 -12.67 0.42
CA VAL A 152 -4.90 -14.08 0.43
C VAL A 152 -5.93 -14.36 -0.68
N ALA A 153 -6.91 -13.48 -0.89
CA ALA A 153 -7.89 -13.61 -1.97
C ALA A 153 -7.23 -13.52 -3.35
N ALA A 154 -6.30 -12.59 -3.55
CA ALA A 154 -5.53 -12.48 -4.79
C ALA A 154 -4.63 -13.70 -5.02
N GLY A 155 -3.99 -14.21 -3.96
CA GLY A 155 -3.21 -15.44 -3.99
C GLY A 155 -4.05 -16.68 -4.28
N MET A 156 -5.29 -16.75 -3.80
CA MET A 156 -6.25 -17.80 -4.17
C MET A 156 -6.62 -17.73 -5.65
N ALA A 157 -6.92 -16.54 -6.18
CA ALA A 157 -7.23 -16.36 -7.60
C ALA A 157 -6.04 -16.75 -8.50
N ALA A 158 -4.82 -16.34 -8.13
CA ALA A 158 -3.59 -16.73 -8.82
C ALA A 158 -3.31 -18.24 -8.69
N GLY A 159 -3.55 -18.83 -7.52
CA GLY A 159 -3.37 -20.25 -7.25
C GLY A 159 -4.32 -21.11 -8.07
N TRP A 160 -5.58 -20.68 -8.17
CA TRP A 160 -6.57 -21.33 -9.02
C TRP A 160 -6.18 -21.26 -10.50
N ARG A 161 -5.73 -20.10 -11.00
CA ARG A 161 -5.18 -19.97 -12.36
C ARG A 161 -3.99 -20.90 -12.59
N ALA A 162 -3.08 -21.00 -11.61
CA ALA A 162 -1.90 -21.87 -11.69
C ALA A 162 -2.29 -23.36 -11.71
N PHE A 163 -3.27 -23.78 -10.91
CA PHE A 163 -3.85 -25.12 -10.95
C PHE A 163 -4.44 -25.43 -12.33
N MET A 164 -5.28 -24.54 -12.86
CA MET A 164 -5.94 -24.73 -14.17
C MET A 164 -4.96 -24.84 -15.33
N ARG A 165 -3.76 -24.22 -15.23
CA ARG A 165 -2.72 -24.29 -16.26
C ARG A 165 -1.79 -25.50 -16.13
N SER A 166 -1.49 -25.92 -14.91
CA SER A 166 -0.43 -26.92 -14.64
C SER A 166 -0.96 -28.27 -14.17
N ASN A 167 -2.23 -28.34 -13.75
CA ASN A 167 -2.87 -29.47 -13.09
C ASN A 167 -2.13 -29.99 -11.82
N GLN A 168 -1.27 -29.17 -11.22
CA GLN A 168 -0.52 -29.56 -10.02
C GLN A 168 -1.37 -29.37 -8.77
N LYS A 169 -1.72 -30.49 -8.10
CA LYS A 169 -2.58 -30.52 -6.91
C LYS A 169 -2.08 -29.65 -5.75
N LYS A 170 -0.77 -29.37 -5.68
CA LYS A 170 -0.19 -28.47 -4.66
C LYS A 170 -0.88 -27.09 -4.61
N TYR A 171 -1.31 -26.56 -5.76
CA TYR A 171 -1.98 -25.27 -5.80
C TYR A 171 -3.38 -25.30 -5.18
N VAL A 172 -4.07 -26.45 -5.22
CA VAL A 172 -5.34 -26.64 -4.51
C VAL A 172 -5.09 -26.60 -3.00
N VAL A 173 -4.06 -27.30 -2.51
CA VAL A 173 -3.67 -27.28 -1.10
C VAL A 173 -3.34 -25.86 -0.63
N LEU A 174 -2.55 -25.10 -1.42
CA LEU A 174 -2.24 -23.71 -1.10
C LEU A 174 -3.48 -22.80 -1.09
N CYS A 175 -4.46 -23.03 -1.98
CA CYS A 175 -5.73 -22.31 -1.95
C CYS A 175 -6.57 -22.66 -0.72
N LEU A 176 -6.54 -23.92 -0.25
CA LEU A 176 -7.25 -24.32 0.98
C LEU A 176 -6.64 -23.70 2.24
N ILE A 177 -5.31 -23.65 2.33
CA ILE A 177 -4.61 -22.95 3.41
C ILE A 177 -5.04 -21.47 3.41
N GLN A 178 -4.98 -20.83 2.24
CA GLN A 178 -5.40 -19.44 2.09
C GLN A 178 -6.88 -19.22 2.44
N LEU A 179 -7.77 -20.14 2.08
CA LEU A 179 -9.18 -20.06 2.46
C LEU A 179 -9.36 -20.09 3.98
N CYS A 180 -8.59 -20.92 4.70
CA CYS A 180 -8.56 -20.89 6.16
C CYS A 180 -8.12 -19.50 6.68
N GLY A 181 -7.04 -18.94 6.12
CA GLY A 181 -6.59 -17.58 6.46
C GLY A 181 -7.66 -16.52 6.20
N LEU A 182 -8.31 -16.57 5.04
CA LEU A 182 -9.37 -15.64 4.67
C LEU A 182 -10.55 -15.69 5.66
N LEU A 183 -10.96 -16.88 6.08
CA LEU A 183 -12.03 -17.03 7.07
C LEU A 183 -11.63 -16.50 8.45
N LEU A 184 -10.40 -16.79 8.88
CA LEU A 184 -9.85 -16.33 10.16
C LEU A 184 -9.57 -14.83 10.18
N SER A 185 -9.40 -14.19 9.03
CA SER A 185 -9.27 -12.72 8.94
C SER A 185 -10.53 -11.98 9.40
N GLY A 186 -11.69 -12.66 9.40
CA GLY A 186 -12.98 -12.05 9.68
C GLY A 186 -13.37 -10.94 8.69
N SER A 187 -12.69 -10.79 7.55
CA SER A 187 -12.98 -9.74 6.57
C SER A 187 -14.23 -10.08 5.74
N ARG A 188 -15.38 -9.63 6.25
CA ARG A 188 -16.70 -9.92 5.66
C ARG A 188 -16.83 -9.39 4.23
N ALA A 189 -16.34 -8.17 3.97
CA ALA A 189 -16.37 -7.57 2.64
C ALA A 189 -15.59 -8.40 1.62
N VAL A 190 -14.37 -8.84 1.96
CA VAL A 190 -13.56 -9.68 1.06
C VAL A 190 -14.21 -11.05 0.85
N LEU A 191 -14.78 -11.67 1.90
CA LEU A 191 -15.50 -12.94 1.77
C LEU A 191 -16.67 -12.85 0.78
N ILE A 192 -17.50 -11.82 0.89
CA ILE A 192 -18.63 -11.58 -0.03
C ILE A 192 -18.09 -11.41 -1.46
N LEU A 193 -17.04 -10.60 -1.65
CA LEU A 193 -16.44 -10.38 -2.97
C LEU A 193 -15.83 -11.67 -3.56
N VAL A 194 -15.22 -12.52 -2.74
CA VAL A 194 -14.68 -13.83 -3.17
C VAL A 194 -15.82 -14.76 -3.60
N VAL A 195 -16.93 -14.81 -2.87
CA VAL A 195 -18.11 -15.61 -3.25
C VAL A 195 -18.71 -15.10 -4.56
N MET A 196 -18.93 -13.79 -4.67
CA MET A 196 -19.42 -13.16 -5.90
C MET A 196 -18.49 -13.44 -7.09
N GLY A 197 -17.18 -13.34 -6.87
CA GLY A 197 -16.16 -13.66 -7.86
C GLY A 197 -16.16 -15.13 -8.26
N ALA A 198 -16.34 -16.05 -7.30
CA ALA A 198 -16.44 -17.49 -7.57
C ALA A 198 -17.69 -17.82 -8.38
N ILE A 199 -18.85 -17.26 -8.03
CA ILE A 199 -20.11 -17.42 -8.78
C ILE A 199 -19.93 -16.93 -10.22
N ALA A 200 -19.44 -15.69 -10.38
CA ALA A 200 -19.23 -15.12 -11.71
C ALA A 200 -18.19 -15.92 -12.51
N PHE A 201 -17.12 -16.41 -11.87
CA PHE A 201 -16.12 -17.27 -12.51
C PHE A 201 -16.72 -18.59 -13.01
N VAL A 202 -17.57 -19.25 -12.22
CA VAL A 202 -18.28 -20.48 -12.61
C VAL A 202 -19.21 -20.20 -13.79
N CYS A 203 -20.00 -19.11 -13.74
CA CYS A 203 -20.89 -18.71 -14.83
C CYS A 203 -20.12 -18.46 -16.14
N ILE A 204 -18.99 -17.75 -16.07
CA ILE A 204 -18.12 -17.48 -17.22
C ILE A 204 -17.51 -18.77 -17.77
N ASN A 205 -17.17 -19.73 -16.89
CA ASN A 205 -16.47 -20.96 -17.25
C ASN A 205 -17.36 -22.21 -17.24
N ARG A 206 -18.68 -22.08 -17.43
CA ARG A 206 -19.65 -23.20 -17.38
C ARG A 206 -19.33 -24.44 -18.22
N LYS A 207 -18.50 -24.31 -19.25
CA LYS A 207 -18.06 -25.42 -20.12
C LYS A 207 -16.81 -26.16 -19.60
N ASN A 208 -16.17 -25.64 -18.56
CA ASN A 208 -14.91 -26.14 -18.01
C ASN A 208 -15.17 -26.89 -16.69
N LYS A 209 -15.27 -28.23 -16.77
CA LYS A 209 -15.59 -29.11 -15.63
C LYS A 209 -14.79 -28.83 -14.35
N PRO A 210 -13.43 -28.72 -14.38
CA PRO A 210 -12.67 -28.39 -13.17
C PRO A 210 -12.95 -26.99 -12.64
N GLY A 211 -13.21 -26.02 -13.51
CA GLY A 211 -13.62 -24.66 -13.11
C GLY A 211 -14.97 -24.63 -12.38
N LEU A 212 -15.91 -25.45 -12.83
CA LEU A 212 -17.25 -25.57 -12.24
C LEU A 212 -17.22 -26.30 -10.89
N LEU A 213 -16.49 -27.42 -10.80
CA LEU A 213 -16.33 -28.17 -9.55
C LEU A 213 -15.59 -27.37 -8.47
N GLY A 214 -14.47 -26.73 -8.83
CA GLY A 214 -13.71 -25.94 -7.87
C GLY A 214 -14.43 -24.70 -7.36
N GLY A 215 -15.06 -23.94 -8.27
CA GLY A 215 -15.85 -22.78 -7.87
C GLY A 215 -17.10 -23.16 -7.08
N GLY A 216 -17.77 -24.26 -7.45
CA GLY A 216 -18.91 -24.79 -6.71
C GLY A 216 -18.56 -25.20 -5.28
N VAL A 217 -17.46 -25.95 -5.09
CA VAL A 217 -16.97 -26.35 -3.77
C VAL A 217 -16.60 -25.14 -2.92
N LEU A 218 -15.93 -24.14 -3.51
CA LEU A 218 -15.57 -22.91 -2.80
C LEU A 218 -16.81 -22.15 -2.31
N ILE A 219 -17.84 -22.01 -3.17
CA ILE A 219 -19.10 -21.36 -2.81
C ILE A 219 -19.77 -22.09 -1.65
N VAL A 220 -19.92 -23.42 -1.76
CA VAL A 220 -20.55 -24.24 -0.71
C VAL A 220 -19.78 -24.13 0.60
N LEU A 221 -18.45 -24.22 0.57
CA LEU A 221 -17.63 -24.16 1.77
C LEU A 221 -17.74 -22.80 2.47
N ILE A 222 -17.72 -21.70 1.70
CA ILE A 222 -17.91 -20.36 2.29
C ILE A 222 -19.33 -20.21 2.84
N LEU A 223 -20.37 -20.65 2.11
CA LEU A 223 -21.75 -20.55 2.56
C LEU A 223 -22.01 -21.34 3.83
N VAL A 224 -21.49 -22.58 3.93
CA VAL A 224 -21.60 -23.41 5.13
C VAL A 224 -20.92 -22.74 6.32
N ILE A 225 -19.76 -22.12 6.11
CA ILE A 225 -19.01 -21.48 7.18
C ILE A 225 -19.67 -20.16 7.60
N VAL A 226 -20.17 -19.36 6.66
CA VAL A 226 -20.96 -18.16 6.97
C VAL A 226 -22.23 -18.54 7.73
N ALA A 227 -22.94 -19.59 7.30
CA ALA A 227 -24.11 -20.10 8.01
C ALA A 227 -23.75 -20.57 9.43
N GLY A 228 -22.66 -21.33 9.59
CA GLY A 228 -22.16 -21.76 10.90
C GLY A 228 -21.76 -20.60 11.81
N MET A 229 -21.13 -19.56 11.26
CA MET A 229 -20.79 -18.33 12.00
C MET A 229 -22.05 -17.59 12.48
N ILE A 230 -23.07 -17.49 11.64
CA ILE A 230 -24.36 -16.86 11.99
C ILE A 230 -25.10 -17.68 13.05
N MET A 231 -25.03 -19.01 12.97
CA MET A 231 -25.72 -19.91 13.92
C MET A 231 -25.04 -19.99 15.29
N ASN A 232 -23.72 -19.80 15.37
CA ASN A 232 -22.94 -20.05 16.59
C ASN A 232 -22.57 -18.77 17.37
N SER A 233 -22.67 -17.58 16.76
CA SER A 233 -22.19 -16.34 17.38
C SER A 233 -23.18 -15.68 18.35
N GLY A 234 -24.46 -16.10 18.41
CA GLY A 234 -25.50 -15.36 19.16
C GLY A 234 -25.69 -13.91 18.70
N GLY A 235 -24.89 -13.44 17.74
CA GLY A 235 -24.83 -12.10 17.19
C GLY A 235 -25.75 -12.03 15.99
N SER A 236 -26.81 -11.24 16.13
CA SER A 236 -27.81 -11.00 15.11
C SER A 236 -27.17 -10.57 13.78
N VAL A 237 -27.78 -11.00 12.66
CA VAL A 237 -27.57 -10.51 11.29
C VAL A 237 -27.44 -8.97 11.21
N ARG A 238 -27.97 -8.23 12.21
CA ARG A 238 -27.76 -6.80 12.44
C ARG A 238 -26.29 -6.35 12.40
N GLU A 239 -25.34 -7.13 12.91
CA GLU A 239 -23.90 -6.79 12.82
C GLU A 239 -23.34 -6.92 11.39
N MET A 240 -24.05 -7.60 10.48
CA MET A 240 -23.71 -7.72 9.06
C MET A 240 -24.47 -6.69 8.19
N THR A 241 -25.32 -5.87 8.79
CA THR A 241 -26.08 -4.83 8.07
C THR A 241 -25.29 -3.52 7.97
N TRP A 242 -25.78 -2.61 7.12
CA TRP A 242 -25.32 -1.23 6.98
C TRP A 242 -25.24 -0.47 8.33
N ASN A 243 -25.86 -0.98 9.40
CA ASN A 243 -25.91 -0.35 10.72
C ASN A 243 -24.90 -0.95 11.72
N ALA A 244 -23.89 -1.69 11.27
CA ALA A 244 -22.78 -2.10 12.13
C ALA A 244 -21.98 -0.87 12.60
N SER A 245 -21.54 -0.86 13.86
CA SER A 245 -20.84 0.28 14.47
C SER A 245 -19.58 0.71 13.71
N GLU A 246 -18.80 -0.25 13.21
CA GLU A 246 -17.62 0.02 12.37
C GLU A 246 -18.01 0.70 11.04
N PHE A 247 -19.10 0.26 10.41
CA PHE A 247 -19.55 0.80 9.14
C PHE A 247 -20.16 2.20 9.31
N GLU A 248 -20.91 2.40 10.39
CA GLU A 248 -21.45 3.71 10.77
C GLU A 248 -20.33 4.73 11.00
N LEU A 249 -19.26 4.32 11.67
CA LEU A 249 -18.07 5.13 11.88
C LEU A 249 -17.36 5.48 10.56
N ARG A 250 -17.21 4.49 9.64
CA ARG A 250 -16.66 4.75 8.29
C ARG A 250 -17.52 5.75 7.50
N ARG A 251 -18.85 5.72 7.61
CA ARG A 251 -19.71 6.72 6.93
C ARG A 251 -19.47 8.13 7.42
N ILE A 252 -19.25 8.31 8.71
CA ILE A 252 -18.91 9.62 9.28
C ILE A 252 -17.60 10.11 8.64
N TYR A 253 -16.58 9.24 8.57
CA TYR A 253 -15.31 9.58 7.90
C TYR A 253 -15.50 9.94 6.44
N TRP A 254 -16.34 9.22 5.71
CA TRP A 254 -16.60 9.50 4.29
C TRP A 254 -17.34 10.83 4.10
N LEU A 255 -18.33 11.12 4.94
CA LEU A 255 -19.05 12.39 4.89
C LEU A 255 -18.11 13.55 5.18
N ASP A 256 -17.30 13.45 6.23
CA ASP A 256 -16.39 14.52 6.62
C ASP A 256 -15.26 14.70 5.60
N ALA A 257 -14.70 13.60 5.10
CA ALA A 257 -13.76 13.61 3.98
C ALA A 257 -14.37 14.24 2.72
N PHE A 258 -15.63 13.97 2.42
CA PHE A 258 -16.31 14.58 1.27
C PHE A 258 -16.53 16.08 1.46
N HIS A 259 -16.83 16.55 2.67
CA HIS A 259 -16.91 17.99 2.97
C HIS A 259 -15.55 18.66 2.81
N LEU A 260 -14.48 18.08 3.37
CA LEU A 260 -13.12 18.57 3.19
C LEU A 260 -12.71 18.60 1.71
N TRP A 261 -13.08 17.56 0.96
CA TRP A 261 -12.81 17.54 -0.48
C TRP A 261 -13.54 18.65 -1.22
N LYS A 262 -14.79 19.01 -0.87
CA LYS A 262 -15.47 20.14 -1.53
C LYS A 262 -14.75 21.46 -1.32
N GLU A 263 -14.20 21.68 -0.13
CA GLU A 263 -13.43 22.89 0.21
C GLU A 263 -12.10 22.95 -0.56
N HIS A 264 -11.53 21.79 -0.88
CA HIS A 264 -10.22 21.65 -1.53
C HIS A 264 -10.26 20.85 -2.84
N TRP A 265 -11.35 20.95 -3.61
CA TRP A 265 -11.68 19.97 -4.67
C TRP A 265 -10.65 19.89 -5.80
N LEU A 266 -9.97 21.01 -6.09
CA LEU A 266 -9.07 21.14 -7.23
C LEU A 266 -7.71 20.47 -6.98
N ALA A 267 -7.03 20.86 -5.89
CA ALA A 267 -5.67 20.44 -5.57
C ALA A 267 -5.60 19.39 -4.45
N GLY A 268 -6.69 19.19 -3.70
CA GLY A 268 -6.66 18.42 -2.48
C GLY A 268 -5.99 19.17 -1.32
N ILE A 269 -5.79 18.45 -0.21
CA ILE A 269 -5.14 18.89 1.03
C ILE A 269 -3.74 18.29 1.22
N GLY A 270 -3.26 17.53 0.22
CA GLY A 270 -2.00 16.79 0.29
C GLY A 270 -2.11 15.48 1.06
N GLY A 271 -1.19 14.55 0.76
CA GLY A 271 -1.13 13.26 1.42
C GLY A 271 -1.00 13.39 2.94
N GLY A 272 -1.86 12.69 3.69
CA GLY A 272 -1.89 12.75 5.15
C GLY A 272 -2.62 13.95 5.76
N GLY A 273 -3.05 14.93 4.95
CA GLY A 273 -3.77 16.11 5.43
C GLY A 273 -5.09 15.78 6.15
N PHE A 274 -5.75 14.67 5.79
CA PHE A 274 -6.98 14.23 6.45
C PHE A 274 -6.78 14.01 7.95
N ALA A 275 -5.65 13.39 8.35
CA ALA A 275 -5.34 13.12 9.76
C ALA A 275 -5.13 14.41 10.58
N ILE A 276 -4.76 15.51 9.93
CA ILE A 276 -4.54 16.80 10.58
C ILE A 276 -5.85 17.60 10.71
N LEU A 277 -6.62 17.66 9.62
CA LEU A 277 -7.85 18.45 9.57
C LEU A 277 -9.03 17.77 10.28
N TYR A 278 -9.04 16.45 10.34
CA TYR A 278 -10.15 15.70 10.91
C TYR A 278 -10.03 15.58 12.44
N PRO A 279 -11.03 16.03 13.21
CA PRO A 279 -10.92 16.19 14.67
C PRO A 279 -10.96 14.90 15.50
N SER A 280 -11.00 13.71 14.89
CA SER A 280 -10.96 12.44 15.63
C SER A 280 -9.52 11.97 15.83
N VAL A 281 -9.15 11.71 17.07
CA VAL A 281 -7.75 11.55 17.54
C VAL A 281 -7.04 10.29 17.03
N TYR A 282 -7.68 9.43 16.22
CA TYR A 282 -7.18 8.07 15.98
C TYR A 282 -7.25 7.55 14.54
N VAL A 283 -7.61 8.36 13.54
CA VAL A 283 -7.80 7.86 12.17
C VAL A 283 -6.92 8.60 11.17
N LYS A 284 -5.95 7.85 10.61
CA LYS A 284 -5.01 8.36 9.61
C LYS A 284 -5.62 8.46 8.20
N TYR A 285 -6.62 7.62 7.89
CA TYR A 285 -7.12 7.42 6.53
C TYR A 285 -8.64 7.38 6.47
N VAL A 286 -9.22 7.78 5.34
CA VAL A 286 -10.68 7.85 5.14
C VAL A 286 -11.35 6.47 5.06
N HIS A 287 -10.57 5.39 4.92
CA HIS A 287 -11.09 4.04 4.64
C HIS A 287 -11.96 3.99 3.37
N GLN A 288 -11.58 4.80 2.36
CA GLN A 288 -12.13 4.77 1.01
C GLN A 288 -11.06 5.31 0.05
N GLN A 289 -10.51 4.46 -0.82
CA GLN A 289 -9.32 4.82 -1.58
C GLN A 289 -9.57 5.92 -2.62
N PHE A 290 -10.73 5.94 -3.28
CA PHE A 290 -11.05 6.94 -4.30
C PHE A 290 -11.18 8.34 -3.69
N LEU A 291 -11.79 8.46 -2.52
CA LEU A 291 -11.94 9.68 -1.75
C LEU A 291 -10.62 10.08 -1.10
N GLN A 292 -9.80 9.11 -0.69
CA GLN A 292 -8.42 9.38 -0.27
C GLN A 292 -7.60 10.02 -1.40
N VAL A 293 -7.65 9.47 -2.62
CA VAL A 293 -6.98 10.08 -3.79
C VAL A 293 -7.52 11.48 -4.09
N ALA A 294 -8.83 11.68 -3.92
CA ALA A 294 -9.46 12.99 -4.09
C ALA A 294 -8.98 14.02 -3.07
N LEU A 295 -8.79 13.61 -1.81
CA LEU A 295 -8.21 14.47 -0.77
C LEU A 295 -6.72 14.69 -0.99
N ASP A 296 -5.96 13.68 -1.39
CA ASP A 296 -4.51 13.80 -1.51
C ASP A 296 -4.11 14.68 -2.71
N ALA A 297 -4.78 14.53 -3.86
CA ALA A 297 -4.35 15.11 -5.14
C ALA A 297 -5.50 15.78 -5.95
N GLY A 298 -6.66 15.99 -5.33
CA GLY A 298 -7.80 16.67 -5.95
C GLY A 298 -8.46 15.89 -7.08
N VAL A 299 -9.35 16.58 -7.80
CA VAL A 299 -10.12 16.00 -8.92
C VAL A 299 -9.22 15.43 -10.02
N PHE A 300 -8.08 16.07 -10.31
CA PHE A 300 -7.16 15.60 -11.35
C PHE A 300 -6.51 14.28 -10.97
N GLY A 301 -6.16 14.09 -9.69
CA GLY A 301 -5.65 12.82 -9.17
C GLY A 301 -6.64 11.68 -9.40
N VAL A 302 -7.92 11.92 -9.08
CA VAL A 302 -9.01 10.96 -9.29
C VAL A 302 -9.22 10.65 -10.77
N LEU A 303 -9.23 11.66 -11.64
CA LEU A 303 -9.40 11.48 -13.08
C LEU A 303 -8.27 10.64 -13.69
N VAL A 304 -7.01 10.91 -13.31
CA VAL A 304 -5.86 10.11 -13.77
C VAL A 304 -5.94 8.68 -13.23
N PHE A 305 -6.34 8.50 -11.96
CA PHE A 305 -6.51 7.18 -11.37
C PHE A 305 -7.61 6.36 -12.07
N PHE A 306 -8.74 6.98 -12.42
CA PHE A 306 -9.78 6.32 -13.22
C PHE A 306 -9.36 6.09 -14.67
N ALA A 307 -8.64 7.01 -15.29
CA ALA A 307 -8.12 6.82 -16.65
C ALA A 307 -7.15 5.64 -16.73
N MET A 308 -6.31 5.48 -15.69
CA MET A 308 -5.43 4.34 -15.51
C MET A 308 -6.19 3.00 -15.47
N ILE A 309 -7.24 2.92 -14.65
CA ILE A 309 -8.13 1.74 -14.59
C ILE A 309 -8.85 1.52 -15.93
N GLY A 310 -9.37 2.59 -16.54
CA GLY A 310 -10.06 2.55 -17.82
C GLY A 310 -9.20 2.03 -18.97
N SER A 311 -7.92 2.42 -19.00
CA SER A 311 -6.95 1.91 -19.98
C SER A 311 -6.72 0.40 -19.83
N ALA A 312 -6.53 -0.09 -18.60
CA ALA A 312 -6.38 -1.51 -18.34
C ALA A 312 -7.65 -2.30 -18.69
N LEU A 313 -8.84 -1.78 -18.37
CA LEU A 313 -10.12 -2.37 -18.76
C LEU A 313 -10.26 -2.46 -20.28
N ASN A 314 -9.88 -1.41 -21.01
CA ASN A 314 -9.90 -1.41 -22.48
C ASN A 314 -8.93 -2.45 -23.04
N ALA A 315 -7.72 -2.59 -22.47
CA ALA A 315 -6.78 -3.62 -22.86
C ALA A 315 -7.34 -5.04 -22.60
N ALA A 316 -7.93 -5.27 -21.44
CA ALA A 316 -8.50 -6.57 -21.12
C ALA A 316 -9.69 -6.93 -22.01
N ARG A 317 -10.54 -5.97 -22.40
CA ARG A 317 -11.63 -6.22 -23.37
C ARG A 317 -11.12 -6.77 -24.70
N ARG A 318 -9.94 -6.33 -25.16
CA ARG A 318 -9.30 -6.82 -26.40
C ARG A 318 -8.84 -8.28 -26.32
N GLN A 319 -8.73 -8.86 -25.11
CA GLN A 319 -8.36 -10.26 -24.90
C GLN A 319 -9.54 -11.24 -25.03
N GLY A 320 -10.74 -10.75 -25.35
CA GLY A 320 -11.96 -11.56 -25.46
C GLY A 320 -12.33 -12.24 -24.14
N ARG A 321 -12.66 -13.53 -24.19
CA ARG A 321 -13.17 -14.28 -23.03
C ARG A 321 -12.17 -14.38 -21.86
N LYS A 322 -10.86 -14.43 -22.15
CA LYS A 322 -9.81 -14.40 -21.11
C LYS A 322 -9.82 -13.07 -20.37
N GLY A 323 -10.07 -11.98 -21.09
CA GLY A 323 -10.19 -10.63 -20.55
C GLY A 323 -11.32 -10.48 -19.54
N ILE A 324 -12.46 -11.14 -19.76
CA ILE A 324 -13.63 -11.05 -18.85
C ILE A 324 -13.27 -11.49 -17.42
N VAL A 325 -12.47 -12.56 -17.26
CA VAL A 325 -12.06 -13.05 -15.94
C VAL A 325 -11.16 -12.04 -15.23
N VAL A 326 -10.24 -11.41 -15.96
CA VAL A 326 -9.33 -10.41 -15.37
C VAL A 326 -10.06 -9.09 -15.09
N ILE A 327 -11.01 -8.70 -15.92
CA ILE A 327 -11.92 -7.58 -15.67
C ILE A 327 -12.71 -7.80 -14.38
N LEU A 328 -13.28 -9.00 -14.20
CA LEU A 328 -13.98 -9.34 -12.96
C LEU A 328 -13.07 -9.22 -11.74
N ALA A 329 -11.83 -9.74 -11.81
CA ALA A 329 -10.87 -9.62 -10.72
C ALA A 329 -10.56 -8.15 -10.40
N LEU A 330 -10.35 -7.31 -11.42
CA LEU A 330 -10.12 -5.87 -11.23
C LEU A 330 -11.34 -5.17 -10.62
N LEU A 331 -12.55 -5.46 -11.09
CA LEU A 331 -13.77 -4.85 -10.56
C LEU A 331 -14.02 -5.23 -9.10
N LEU A 332 -13.76 -6.48 -8.70
CA LEU A 332 -13.87 -6.91 -7.31
C LEU A 332 -12.80 -6.25 -6.43
N PHE A 333 -11.57 -6.08 -6.94
CA PHE A 333 -10.53 -5.32 -6.24
C PHE A 333 -10.98 -3.87 -6.05
N CYS A 334 -11.42 -3.19 -7.12
CA CYS A 334 -11.93 -1.82 -7.05
C CYS A 334 -13.15 -1.67 -6.13
N ALA A 335 -14.02 -2.68 -6.08
CA ALA A 335 -15.15 -2.70 -5.15
C ALA A 335 -14.65 -2.71 -3.71
N HIS A 336 -13.62 -3.49 -3.37
CA HIS A 336 -13.03 -3.45 -2.03
C HIS A 336 -12.38 -2.10 -1.70
N LEU A 337 -11.69 -1.47 -2.67
CA LEU A 337 -11.12 -0.13 -2.52
C LEU A 337 -12.17 0.96 -2.23
N ALA A 338 -13.45 0.71 -2.57
CA ALA A 338 -14.55 1.60 -2.22
C ALA A 338 -14.97 1.49 -0.74
N PHE A 339 -14.43 0.53 0.01
CA PHE A 339 -14.74 0.31 1.42
C PHE A 339 -13.51 0.38 2.33
N ASP A 340 -12.30 0.34 1.78
CA ASP A 340 -11.06 0.33 2.56
C ASP A 340 -9.88 1.01 1.85
N ILE A 341 -8.76 1.14 2.57
CA ILE A 341 -7.53 1.83 2.16
C ILE A 341 -6.37 0.86 1.96
N ASP A 342 -6.60 -0.23 1.23
CA ASP A 342 -5.57 -1.25 1.04
C ASP A 342 -4.34 -0.72 0.30
N LEU A 343 -4.51 0.27 -0.59
CA LEU A 343 -3.39 0.85 -1.35
C LEU A 343 -2.47 1.73 -0.50
N ALA A 344 -2.81 2.00 0.78
CA ALA A 344 -1.88 2.61 1.72
C ALA A 344 -0.67 1.69 2.01
N TYR A 345 -0.78 0.39 1.73
CA TYR A 345 0.29 -0.59 1.79
C TYR A 345 0.95 -0.72 0.42
N PRO A 346 2.22 -0.29 0.25
CA PRO A 346 2.92 -0.38 -1.03
C PRO A 346 2.95 -1.78 -1.65
N LEU A 347 2.93 -2.84 -0.83
CA LEU A 347 2.82 -4.21 -1.33
C LEU A 347 1.51 -4.45 -2.11
N VAL A 348 0.38 -4.02 -1.55
CA VAL A 348 -0.95 -4.18 -2.17
C VAL A 348 -1.13 -3.22 -3.34
N PHE A 349 -0.59 -2.01 -3.24
CA PHE A 349 -0.57 -1.08 -4.36
C PHE A 349 0.27 -1.62 -5.52
N GLY A 350 1.43 -2.21 -5.23
CA GLY A 350 2.23 -2.93 -6.22
C GLY A 350 1.49 -4.11 -6.86
N LEU A 351 0.74 -4.88 -6.08
CA LEU A 351 -0.14 -5.95 -6.60
C LEU A 351 -1.18 -5.40 -7.60
N PHE A 352 -1.86 -4.31 -7.22
CA PHE A 352 -2.84 -3.64 -8.06
C PHE A 352 -2.21 -3.15 -9.37
N ILE A 353 -1.06 -2.49 -9.31
CA ILE A 353 -0.36 -2.01 -10.50
C ILE A 353 0.14 -3.17 -11.37
N MET A 354 0.69 -4.25 -10.80
CA MET A 354 1.06 -5.44 -11.58
C MET A 354 -0.15 -6.07 -12.29
N LEU A 355 -1.34 -6.05 -11.69
CA LEU A 355 -2.58 -6.49 -12.34
C LEU A 355 -2.91 -5.63 -13.56
N LEU A 356 -2.92 -4.29 -13.40
CA LEU A 356 -3.17 -3.35 -14.51
C LEU A 356 -2.13 -3.52 -15.64
N THR A 357 -0.84 -3.59 -15.28
CA THR A 357 0.25 -3.80 -16.24
C THR A 357 0.12 -5.15 -16.96
N SER A 358 -0.30 -6.22 -16.27
CA SER A 358 -0.55 -7.51 -16.92
C SER A 358 -1.69 -7.44 -17.93
N MET A 359 -2.76 -6.68 -17.64
CA MET A 359 -3.89 -6.48 -18.57
C MET A 359 -3.44 -5.76 -19.83
N GLU A 360 -2.63 -4.72 -19.71
CA GLU A 360 -2.10 -3.97 -20.86
C GLU A 360 -1.11 -4.79 -21.68
N MET A 361 -0.21 -5.54 -21.03
CA MET A 361 0.74 -6.44 -21.71
C MET A 361 0.06 -7.56 -22.50
N GLU A 362 -1.09 -8.05 -22.06
CA GLU A 362 -1.85 -9.10 -22.75
C GLU A 362 -2.83 -8.51 -23.80
N GLY A 363 -3.22 -7.23 -23.68
CA GLY A 363 -4.24 -6.59 -24.52
C GLY A 363 -3.75 -5.64 -25.61
N TYR A 364 -2.56 -5.06 -25.46
CA TYR A 364 -1.93 -4.19 -26.44
C TYR A 364 -0.69 -4.84 -27.05
N SER A 365 -0.35 -4.46 -28.28
CA SER A 365 0.96 -4.80 -28.85
C SER A 365 2.04 -4.05 -28.08
N SER A 366 3.00 -4.80 -27.52
CA SER A 366 4.12 -4.22 -26.78
C SER A 366 4.92 -3.28 -27.68
N CYS A 367 4.94 -1.99 -27.34
CA CYS A 367 5.78 -1.01 -28.02
C CYS A 367 7.16 -0.97 -27.35
N ASP A 368 8.05 -1.85 -27.81
CA ASP A 368 9.44 -1.83 -27.38
C ASP A 368 10.16 -0.69 -28.08
N ARG A 369 10.58 0.32 -27.31
CA ARG A 369 11.35 1.45 -27.83
C ARG A 369 12.81 1.32 -27.45
N THR A 370 13.69 1.49 -28.44
CA THR A 370 15.13 1.61 -28.19
C THR A 370 15.42 2.96 -27.55
N ILE A 371 16.14 2.96 -26.44
CA ILE A 371 16.53 4.18 -25.75
C ILE A 371 17.97 4.50 -26.08
N ASN A 372 18.21 5.70 -26.60
CA ASN A 372 19.54 6.17 -26.93
C ASN A 372 20.43 6.22 -25.67
N LYS A 373 21.76 6.19 -25.86
CA LYS A 373 22.71 6.24 -24.74
C LYS A 373 22.55 7.47 -23.83
N PRO A 374 22.37 8.70 -24.33
CA PRO A 374 22.25 9.86 -23.44
C PRO A 374 21.02 9.79 -22.53
N VAL A 375 19.84 9.40 -23.04
CA VAL A 375 18.64 9.24 -22.19
C VAL A 375 18.86 8.17 -21.13
N ARG A 376 19.51 7.03 -21.47
CA ARG A 376 19.85 6.01 -20.47
C ARG A 376 20.77 6.53 -19.36
N VAL A 377 21.74 7.37 -19.69
CA VAL A 377 22.63 8.00 -18.69
C VAL A 377 21.84 8.96 -17.81
N VAL A 378 20.96 9.79 -18.38
CA VAL A 378 20.10 10.70 -17.60
C VAL A 378 19.19 9.92 -16.65
N MET A 379 18.53 8.86 -17.13
CA MET A 379 17.67 8.02 -16.30
C MET A 379 18.46 7.32 -15.18
N LEU A 380 19.71 6.90 -15.46
CA LEU A 380 20.59 6.34 -14.44
C LEU A 380 20.92 7.39 -13.37
N SER A 381 21.32 8.59 -13.77
CA SER A 381 21.65 9.68 -12.85
C SER A 381 20.45 10.08 -12.00
N LEU A 382 19.26 10.27 -12.60
CA LEU A 382 18.03 10.58 -11.87
C LEU A 382 17.67 9.45 -10.88
N GLY A 383 17.77 8.20 -11.31
CA GLY A 383 17.55 7.05 -10.42
C GLY A 383 18.51 7.05 -9.23
N MET A 384 19.79 7.32 -9.45
CA MET A 384 20.79 7.40 -8.38
C MET A 384 20.56 8.57 -7.42
N ILE A 385 20.11 9.73 -7.92
CA ILE A 385 19.71 10.86 -7.08
C ILE A 385 18.56 10.45 -6.16
N ILE A 386 17.54 9.78 -6.70
CA ILE A 386 16.41 9.27 -5.90
C ILE A 386 16.89 8.26 -4.85
N VAL A 387 17.82 7.36 -5.21
CA VAL A 387 18.43 6.42 -4.24
C VAL A 387 19.09 7.16 -3.09
N VAL A 388 19.89 8.19 -3.38
CA VAL A 388 20.58 8.99 -2.35
C VAL A 388 19.56 9.70 -1.45
N ILE A 389 18.56 10.36 -2.04
CA ILE A 389 17.52 11.07 -1.27
C ILE A 389 16.73 10.11 -0.38
N CYS A 390 16.26 8.98 -0.92
CA CYS A 390 15.50 7.99 -0.14
C CYS A 390 16.35 7.36 0.97
N SER A 391 17.64 7.11 0.71
CA SER A 391 18.57 6.59 1.72
C SER A 391 18.84 7.62 2.82
N TRP A 392 18.98 8.89 2.45
CA TRP A 392 19.13 10.02 3.38
C TRP A 392 17.90 10.16 4.28
N PHE A 393 16.69 10.14 3.70
CA PHE A 393 15.44 10.16 4.49
C PHE A 393 15.33 8.93 5.39
N THR A 394 15.67 7.74 4.88
CA THR A 394 15.68 6.51 5.68
C THR A 394 16.58 6.66 6.91
N ALA A 395 17.79 7.19 6.75
CA ALA A 395 18.71 7.47 7.85
C ALA A 395 18.12 8.48 8.86
N GLY A 396 17.52 9.58 8.37
CA GLY A 396 16.84 10.57 9.21
C GLY A 396 15.74 9.97 10.09
N TYR A 397 14.86 9.15 9.50
CA TYR A 397 13.79 8.47 10.24
C TYR A 397 14.31 7.32 11.14
N ILE A 398 15.46 6.72 10.84
CA ILE A 398 16.14 5.80 11.77
C ILE A 398 16.64 6.56 12.99
N PHE A 399 17.31 7.72 12.80
CA PHE A 399 17.75 8.55 13.92
C PHE A 399 16.57 9.01 14.77
N LYS A 400 15.45 9.40 14.15
CA LYS A 400 14.22 9.73 14.88
C LYS A 400 13.76 8.55 15.77
N GLY A 401 13.63 7.36 15.20
CA GLY A 401 13.20 6.17 15.94
C GLY A 401 14.16 5.74 17.05
N LEU A 402 15.47 5.89 16.86
CA LEU A 402 16.47 5.66 17.92
C LEU A 402 16.32 6.68 19.06
N GLY A 403 16.05 7.94 18.70
CA GLY A 403 15.75 8.99 19.67
C GLY A 403 14.50 8.69 20.50
N GLU A 404 13.40 8.33 19.84
CA GLU A 404 12.14 7.93 20.49
C GLU A 404 12.34 6.75 21.44
N HIS A 405 13.10 5.74 21.04
CA HIS A 405 13.38 4.56 21.87
C HIS A 405 14.18 4.92 23.12
N ALA A 406 15.21 5.76 22.98
CA ALA A 406 16.02 6.22 24.12
C ALA A 406 15.21 7.10 25.07
N THR A 407 14.37 8.00 24.55
CA THR A 407 13.43 8.80 25.36
C THR A 407 12.46 7.91 26.15
N ALA A 408 11.95 6.84 25.52
CA ALA A 408 11.07 5.89 26.21
C ALA A 408 11.79 5.11 27.32
N GLN A 409 13.11 4.93 27.21
CA GLN A 409 13.97 4.34 28.24
C GLN A 409 14.47 5.36 29.27
N GLN A 410 14.04 6.62 29.19
CA GLN A 410 14.49 7.73 30.04
C GLN A 410 16.00 8.03 29.92
N ASP A 411 16.64 7.61 28.82
CA ASP A 411 18.02 8.00 28.51
C ASP A 411 18.02 9.31 27.71
N TRP A 412 17.89 10.42 28.44
CA TRP A 412 17.64 11.74 27.87
C TRP A 412 18.77 12.24 26.97
N GLU A 413 20.02 12.01 27.37
CA GLU A 413 21.20 12.46 26.60
C GLU A 413 21.36 11.69 25.30
N VAL A 414 21.15 10.37 25.32
CA VAL A 414 21.16 9.55 24.10
C VAL A 414 19.98 9.91 23.21
N GLY A 415 18.79 10.11 23.78
CA GLY A 415 17.59 10.57 23.06
C GLY A 415 17.84 11.90 22.35
N LYS A 416 18.36 12.89 23.06
CA LYS A 416 18.68 14.23 22.52
C LYS A 416 19.71 14.13 21.40
N ARG A 417 20.76 13.34 21.57
CA ARG A 417 21.80 13.14 20.55
C ARG A 417 21.21 12.59 19.25
N TRP A 418 20.36 11.58 19.33
CA TRP A 418 19.74 10.98 18.14
C TRP A 418 18.70 11.87 17.50
N LEU A 419 17.83 12.51 18.29
CA LEU A 419 16.85 13.45 17.74
C LEU A 419 17.51 14.67 17.10
N LYS A 420 18.62 15.19 17.65
CA LYS A 420 19.40 16.26 17.02
C LYS A 420 20.00 15.83 15.67
N LYS A 421 20.50 14.58 15.57
CA LYS A 421 20.94 14.02 14.28
C LYS A 421 19.77 13.88 13.30
N ALA A 422 18.59 13.50 13.77
CA ALA A 422 17.38 13.44 12.96
C ALA A 422 17.02 14.83 12.42
N GLN A 423 17.00 15.85 13.29
CA GLN A 423 16.72 17.24 12.92
C GLN A 423 17.69 17.77 11.86
N VAL A 424 18.99 17.47 11.97
CA VAL A 424 19.98 17.84 10.94
C VAL A 424 19.73 17.11 9.62
N SER A 425 19.24 15.87 9.67
CA SER A 425 19.00 15.05 8.48
C SER A 425 17.69 15.41 7.78
N ILE A 426 16.63 15.68 8.53
CA ILE A 426 15.29 16.02 8.06
C ILE A 426 14.78 17.29 8.75
N PRO A 427 15.38 18.47 8.47
CA PRO A 427 15.10 19.72 9.19
C PRO A 427 13.68 20.27 8.94
N TRP A 428 12.98 19.72 7.97
CA TRP A 428 11.59 20.07 7.62
C TRP A 428 10.56 19.13 8.29
N SER A 429 11.00 18.19 9.13
CA SER A 429 10.11 17.24 9.81
C SER A 429 9.50 17.86 11.06
N SER A 430 8.21 18.14 11.00
CA SER A 430 7.43 18.58 12.17
C SER A 430 7.41 17.50 13.24
N GLU A 431 7.40 16.22 12.84
CA GLU A 431 7.41 15.10 13.78
C GLU A 431 8.70 15.08 14.61
N VAL A 432 9.87 15.39 14.02
CA VAL A 432 11.14 15.43 14.78
C VAL A 432 11.10 16.52 15.85
N HIS A 433 10.64 17.72 15.51
CA HIS A 433 10.47 18.81 16.47
C HIS A 433 9.47 18.45 17.58
N TYR A 434 8.35 17.84 17.23
CA TYR A 434 7.39 17.31 18.21
C TYR A 434 8.03 16.29 19.17
N LYS A 435 8.84 15.35 18.66
CA LYS A 435 9.54 14.35 19.50
C LYS A 435 10.62 14.98 20.37
N GLN A 436 11.31 16.02 19.90
CA GLN A 436 12.26 16.78 20.72
C GLN A 436 11.54 17.53 21.84
N ALA A 437 10.40 18.15 21.56
CA ALA A 437 9.57 18.80 22.57
C ALA A 437 9.10 17.81 23.64
N PHE A 438 8.65 16.61 23.22
CA PHE A 438 8.28 15.54 24.14
C PHE A 438 9.44 15.08 25.03
N LEU A 439 10.63 14.90 24.45
CA LEU A 439 11.84 14.56 25.20
C LEU A 439 12.14 15.63 26.25
N TYR A 440 12.22 16.90 25.84
CA TYR A 440 12.59 17.99 26.74
C TYR A 440 11.54 18.22 27.83
N SER A 441 10.25 18.09 27.53
CA SER A 441 9.18 18.19 28.53
C SER A 441 9.28 17.07 29.57
N SER A 442 9.52 15.83 29.11
CA SER A 442 9.70 14.68 30.00
C SER A 442 10.93 14.83 30.89
N TRP A 443 12.04 15.34 30.32
CA TRP A 443 13.27 15.60 31.04
C TRP A 443 13.11 16.73 32.07
N ALA A 444 12.43 17.82 31.69
CA ALA A 444 12.12 18.93 32.57
C ALA A 444 11.31 18.48 33.78
N GLN A 445 10.32 17.61 33.58
CA GLN A 445 9.51 17.03 34.65
C GLN A 445 10.33 16.12 35.57
N ALA A 446 11.23 15.32 35.00
CA ALA A 446 12.07 14.41 35.77
C ALA A 446 13.11 15.14 36.65
N GLU A 447 13.71 16.21 36.14
CA GLU A 447 14.77 16.97 36.85
C GLU A 447 14.27 18.26 37.50
N GLN A 448 12.99 18.60 37.36
CA GLN A 448 12.41 19.88 37.78
C GLN A 448 13.20 21.10 37.24
N ASN A 449 13.66 21.00 35.98
CA ASN A 449 14.56 21.97 35.38
C ASN A 449 13.83 22.82 34.32
N GLN A 450 13.67 24.10 34.63
CA GLN A 450 12.96 25.06 33.77
C GLN A 450 13.62 25.25 32.40
N TYR A 451 14.95 25.13 32.30
CA TYR A 451 15.66 25.25 31.02
C TYR A 451 15.18 24.24 29.98
N PHE A 452 14.92 23.00 30.39
CA PHE A 452 14.39 21.98 29.49
C PHE A 452 12.93 22.24 29.14
N MET A 453 12.15 22.84 30.05
CA MET A 453 10.78 23.23 29.74
C MET A 453 10.75 24.30 28.64
N ASP A 454 11.59 25.33 28.75
CA ASP A 454 11.70 26.39 27.74
C ASP A 454 12.09 25.81 26.36
N LYS A 455 13.01 24.84 26.35
CA LYS A 455 13.39 24.12 25.12
C LYS A 455 12.24 23.30 24.56
N ALA A 456 11.43 22.67 25.40
CA ALA A 456 10.24 21.94 24.96
C ALA A 456 9.23 22.87 24.27
N ILE A 457 9.01 24.07 24.84
CA ILE A 457 8.11 25.09 24.25
C ILE A 457 8.65 25.56 22.89
N GLU A 458 9.96 25.84 22.78
CA GLU A 458 10.60 26.26 21.53
C GLU A 458 10.42 25.22 20.42
N GLU A 459 10.72 23.95 20.69
CA GLU A 459 10.56 22.86 19.74
C GLU A 459 9.08 22.62 19.35
N MET A 460 8.17 22.75 20.32
CA MET A 460 6.73 22.63 20.05
C MET A 460 6.21 23.79 19.18
N ARG A 461 6.71 25.01 19.37
CA ARG A 461 6.36 26.15 18.51
C ARG A 461 6.82 25.91 17.08
N MET A 462 8.05 25.41 16.87
CA MET A 462 8.54 25.06 15.54
C MET A 462 7.65 23.98 14.89
N ALA A 463 7.28 22.92 15.62
CA ALA A 463 6.36 21.90 15.10
C ALA A 463 4.98 22.50 14.73
N ALA A 464 4.43 23.37 15.56
CA ALA A 464 3.15 24.04 15.32
C ALA A 464 3.21 25.04 14.14
N GLU A 465 4.33 25.74 13.94
CA GLU A 465 4.53 26.62 12.78
C GLU A 465 4.60 25.81 11.47
N MET A 466 5.19 24.62 11.51
CA MET A 466 5.25 23.72 10.35
C MET A 466 3.89 23.09 10.02
N VAL A 467 3.04 22.82 11.02
CA VAL A 467 1.69 22.27 10.82
C VAL A 467 0.67 23.07 11.66
N PRO A 468 0.29 24.29 11.24
CA PRO A 468 -0.53 25.21 12.05
C PRO A 468 -1.92 24.67 12.40
N LEU A 469 -2.45 23.78 11.56
CA LEU A 469 -3.77 23.18 11.74
C LEU A 469 -3.75 21.94 12.65
N SER A 470 -2.57 21.53 13.16
CA SER A 470 -2.45 20.41 14.09
C SER A 470 -3.02 20.78 15.46
N ARG A 471 -4.17 20.17 15.78
CA ARG A 471 -4.79 20.28 17.12
C ARG A 471 -3.92 19.65 18.20
N GLU A 472 -3.18 18.59 17.86
CA GLU A 472 -2.27 17.92 18.80
C GLU A 472 -1.17 18.87 19.25
N TYR A 473 -0.50 19.54 18.31
CA TYR A 473 0.56 20.49 18.61
C TYR A 473 0.02 21.69 19.40
N SER A 474 -1.15 22.20 19.01
CA SER A 474 -1.82 23.29 19.73
C SER A 474 -2.19 22.91 21.17
N ARG A 475 -2.65 21.68 21.42
CA ARG A 475 -2.98 21.21 22.78
C ARG A 475 -1.73 21.00 23.62
N MET A 476 -0.67 20.44 23.04
CA MET A 476 0.58 20.23 23.76
C MET A 476 1.25 21.56 24.10
N LEU A 477 1.24 22.53 23.19
CA LEU A 477 1.75 23.87 23.45
C LEU A 477 1.04 24.55 24.64
N LYS A 478 -0.29 24.39 24.75
CA LYS A 478 -1.05 24.86 25.92
C LYS A 478 -0.61 24.16 27.21
N LYS A 479 -0.47 22.83 27.18
CA LYS A 479 -0.03 22.05 28.35
C LYS A 479 1.39 22.34 28.82
N VAL A 480 2.27 22.74 27.91
CA VAL A 480 3.69 23.02 28.23
C VAL A 480 3.86 24.50 28.63
N GLY A 481 2.95 25.38 28.20
CA GLY A 481 2.95 26.80 28.55
C GLY A 481 2.19 27.16 29.83
N GLU A 482 1.32 26.26 30.32
CA GLU A 482 0.74 26.27 31.67
C GLU A 482 1.72 25.65 32.67
#